data_AF-A0A815P0C2-F1
#
_entry.id   AF-A0A815P0C2-F1
#
_cell.length_a   1.000
_cell.length_b   1.000
_cell.length_c   1.000
_cell.angle_alpha   90.00
_cell.angle_beta   90.00
_cell.angle_gamma   90.00
#
_symmetry.space_group_name_H-M   'P 1'
#
loop_
_entity.id
_entity.type
_entity.pdbx_description
1 polymer ?
#
loop_
_entity_poly.entity_id
_entity_poly.type
_entity_poly.pdbx_seq_one_letter_code
_entity_poly.pdbx_strand_id
1 'polypeptide(L)'
;MSSQRHQYLKELGADICFDCKDPNVVSLIKQATHGDLTYAFDCFSELDSTEQVCAALTGKDWQLVTVLPFIGAELPSHIKEHQVLMYTIFGIERNLFGQFYGQRQQDK
;
A
#
# COMPACT_ATOMS: atom_id res chain seq x y z
N MET A 1 -11.24 3.17 -5.14
CA MET A 1 -11.34 4.57 -5.59
C MET A 1 -12.40 4.66 -6.67
N SER A 2 -13.35 5.59 -6.58
CA SER A 2 -14.36 5.82 -7.63
C SER A 2 -13.70 6.35 -8.90
N SER A 3 -14.15 5.88 -10.06
CA SER A 3 -13.68 6.29 -11.41
C SER A 3 -13.62 7.80 -11.65
N GLN A 4 -14.37 8.57 -10.87
CA GLN A 4 -14.39 10.04 -10.89
C GLN A 4 -13.03 10.70 -10.65
N ARG A 5 -12.10 10.05 -9.94
CA ARG A 5 -10.77 10.63 -9.64
C ARG A 5 -9.67 10.22 -10.62
N HIS A 6 -9.96 9.32 -11.56
CA HIS A 6 -8.93 8.76 -12.46
C HIS A 6 -8.27 9.84 -13.32
N GLN A 7 -9.03 10.81 -13.83
CA GLN A 7 -8.45 11.89 -14.63
C GLN A 7 -7.46 12.72 -13.82
N TYR A 8 -7.86 13.12 -12.61
CA TYR A 8 -7.00 13.88 -11.70
C TYR A 8 -5.73 13.09 -11.30
N LEU A 9 -5.86 11.78 -11.05
CA LEU A 9 -4.70 10.93 -10.73
C LEU A 9 -3.71 10.85 -11.90
N LYS A 10 -4.20 10.81 -13.14
CA LYS A 10 -3.33 10.88 -14.33
C LYS A 10 -2.62 12.21 -14.46
N GLU A 11 -3.29 13.32 -14.16
CA GLU A 11 -2.69 14.66 -14.11
C GLU A 11 -1.58 14.76 -13.04
N LEU A 12 -1.71 14.02 -11.94
CA LEU A 12 -0.68 13.91 -10.90
C LEU A 12 0.49 12.97 -11.24
N GLY A 13 0.42 12.26 -12.37
CA GLY A 13 1.50 11.41 -12.87
C GLY A 13 1.23 9.90 -12.84
N ALA A 14 -0.02 9.46 -12.58
CA ALA A 14 -0.35 8.04 -12.73
C ALA A 14 -0.46 7.65 -14.22
N ASP A 15 0.28 6.64 -14.66
CA ASP A 15 0.16 6.12 -16.04
C ASP A 15 -1.19 5.44 -16.29
N ILE A 16 -1.64 4.63 -15.31
CA ILE A 16 -2.85 3.82 -15.38
C ILE A 16 -3.63 3.95 -14.07
N CYS A 17 -4.95 3.97 -14.15
CA CYS A 17 -5.84 3.98 -13.00
C CYS A 17 -6.91 2.92 -13.17
N PHE A 18 -7.14 2.14 -12.11
CA PHE A 18 -8.17 1.10 -12.05
C PHE A 18 -9.17 1.41 -10.94
N ASP A 19 -10.42 1.02 -11.15
CA ASP A 19 -11.42 1.08 -10.07
C ASP A 19 -11.17 -0.10 -9.12
N CYS A 20 -10.86 0.20 -7.86
CA CYS A 20 -10.66 -0.81 -6.82
C CYS A 20 -11.93 -1.62 -6.50
N LYS A 21 -13.11 -1.19 -6.97
CA LYS A 21 -14.36 -1.94 -6.85
C LYS A 21 -14.55 -2.95 -7.99
N ASP A 22 -13.73 -2.89 -9.04
CA ASP A 22 -13.76 -3.89 -10.10
C ASP A 22 -13.29 -5.24 -9.52
N PRO A 23 -14.12 -6.29 -9.54
CA PRO A 23 -13.71 -7.61 -9.04
C PRO A 23 -12.49 -8.17 -9.79
N ASN A 24 -12.19 -7.66 -10.99
CA ASN A 24 -11.06 -8.06 -11.81
C ASN A 24 -9.83 -7.16 -11.62
N VAL A 25 -9.84 -6.20 -10.70
CA VAL A 25 -8.76 -5.20 -10.54
C VAL A 25 -7.37 -5.83 -10.41
N VAL A 26 -7.26 -6.94 -9.65
CA VAL A 26 -5.98 -7.66 -9.47
C VAL A 26 -5.48 -8.24 -10.80
N SER A 27 -6.38 -8.82 -11.60
CA SER A 27 -6.06 -9.36 -12.93
C SER A 27 -5.59 -8.26 -13.87
N LEU A 28 -6.30 -7.13 -13.90
CA LEU A 28 -5.97 -5.98 -14.72
C LEU A 28 -4.60 -5.39 -14.36
N ILE A 29 -4.29 -5.27 -13.06
CA ILE A 29 -2.97 -4.82 -12.59
C ILE A 29 -1.88 -5.78 -13.08
N LYS A 30 -2.04 -7.08 -12.88
CA LYS A 30 -1.05 -8.09 -13.33
C LYS A 30 -0.82 -8.04 -14.83
N GLN A 31 -1.88 -7.84 -15.61
CA GLN A 31 -1.77 -7.71 -17.06
C GLN A 31 -1.00 -6.45 -17.45
N ALA A 32 -1.30 -5.32 -16.82
CA ALA A 32 -0.66 -4.03 -17.09
C ALA A 32 0.82 -4.01 -16.67
N THR A 33 1.20 -4.77 -15.64
CA THR A 33 2.57 -4.86 -15.14
C THR A 33 3.34 -6.03 -15.75
N HIS A 34 2.73 -6.78 -16.68
CA HIS A 34 3.29 -8.01 -17.25
C HIS A 34 3.71 -9.05 -16.19
N GLY A 35 3.06 -9.03 -15.02
CA GLY A 35 3.38 -9.93 -13.91
C GLY A 35 4.68 -9.62 -13.17
N ASP A 36 5.22 -8.41 -13.28
CA ASP A 36 6.48 -8.01 -12.62
C ASP A 36 6.30 -6.85 -11.63
N LEU A 37 5.18 -6.83 -10.91
CA LEU A 37 4.95 -5.82 -9.89
C LEU A 37 5.70 -6.17 -8.61
N THR A 38 6.75 -5.40 -8.28
CA THR A 38 7.59 -5.59 -7.08
C THR A 38 7.27 -4.65 -5.94
N TYR A 39 6.87 -3.41 -6.24
CA TYR A 39 6.63 -2.38 -5.22
C TYR A 39 5.15 -2.04 -5.17
N ALA A 40 4.59 -1.98 -3.97
CA ALA A 40 3.24 -1.48 -3.75
C ALA A 40 3.20 -0.54 -2.55
N PHE A 41 2.31 0.45 -2.63
CA PHE A 41 2.04 1.39 -1.57
C PHE A 41 0.53 1.37 -1.28
N ASP A 42 0.14 0.81 -0.14
CA ASP A 42 -1.24 0.78 0.32
C ASP A 42 -1.56 2.03 1.15
N CYS A 43 -2.24 2.99 0.50
CA CYS A 43 -2.71 4.22 1.13
C CYS A 43 -3.96 4.04 2.01
N PHE A 44 -4.66 2.91 1.91
CA PHE A 44 -5.91 2.67 2.63
C PHE A 44 -5.65 1.80 3.86
N SER A 45 -4.84 0.75 3.70
CA SER A 45 -4.34 -0.12 4.77
C SER A 45 -5.48 -0.73 5.63
N GLU A 46 -6.59 -1.10 4.99
CA GLU A 46 -7.67 -1.90 5.60
C GLU A 46 -7.61 -3.34 5.07
N LEU A 47 -8.21 -4.29 5.79
CA LEU A 47 -8.16 -5.74 5.49
C LEU A 47 -8.29 -6.06 3.99
N ASP A 48 -9.39 -5.63 3.38
CA ASP A 48 -9.67 -5.94 1.97
C ASP A 48 -8.69 -5.26 1.00
N SER A 49 -8.15 -4.08 1.33
CA SER A 49 -7.22 -3.36 0.46
C SER A 49 -5.85 -4.02 0.47
N THR A 50 -5.36 -4.37 1.67
CA THR A 50 -4.04 -4.99 1.83
C THR A 50 -4.00 -6.36 1.15
N GLU A 51 -5.06 -7.17 1.27
CA GLU A 51 -5.15 -8.46 0.60
C GLU A 51 -5.13 -8.33 -0.93
N GLN A 52 -5.88 -7.38 -1.50
CA GLN A 52 -5.85 -7.10 -2.94
C GLN A 52 -4.47 -6.68 -3.43
N VAL A 53 -3.78 -5.83 -2.65
CA VAL A 53 -2.42 -5.38 -2.97
C VAL A 53 -1.44 -6.55 -2.94
N CYS A 54 -1.49 -7.39 -1.89
CA CYS A 54 -0.66 -8.60 -1.80
C CYS A 54 -0.92 -9.54 -2.99
N ALA A 55 -2.19 -9.70 -3.38
CA ALA A 55 -2.56 -10.55 -4.51
C ALA A 55 -2.07 -10.01 -5.86
N ALA A 56 -1.85 -8.69 -6.01
CA ALA A 56 -1.38 -8.05 -7.23
C ALA A 56 0.16 -8.12 -7.39
N LEU A 57 0.90 -8.19 -6.30
CA LEU A 57 2.36 -8.36 -6.31
C LEU A 57 2.74 -9.71 -6.95
N THR A 58 3.63 -9.65 -7.93
CA THR A 58 3.96 -10.80 -8.80
C THR A 58 5.42 -10.90 -9.21
N GLY A 59 6.23 -9.85 -8.96
CA GLY A 59 7.64 -9.80 -9.36
C GLY A 59 8.57 -10.62 -8.46
N LYS A 60 9.75 -10.09 -8.14
CA LYS A 60 10.66 -10.64 -7.11
C LYS A 60 10.93 -9.59 -6.04
N ASP A 61 11.32 -10.05 -4.84
CA ASP A 61 11.66 -9.18 -3.70
C ASP A 61 10.56 -8.19 -3.31
N TRP A 62 9.33 -8.68 -3.15
CA TRP A 62 8.14 -7.86 -2.98
C TRP A 62 8.26 -6.91 -1.78
N GLN A 63 8.06 -5.62 -2.04
CA GLN A 63 8.07 -4.56 -1.04
C GLN A 63 6.66 -3.96 -0.95
N LEU A 64 6.08 -4.02 0.23
CA LEU A 64 4.79 -3.40 0.52
C LEU A 64 5.00 -2.27 1.51
N VAL A 65 4.55 -1.07 1.17
CA VAL A 65 4.49 0.06 2.10
C VAL A 65 3.05 0.25 2.56
N THR A 66 2.81 0.33 3.87
CA THR A 66 1.48 0.58 4.45
C THR A 66 1.49 1.90 5.22
N VAL A 67 0.39 2.66 5.11
CA VAL A 67 0.22 3.95 5.82
C VAL A 67 -0.31 3.74 7.24
N LEU A 68 -1.11 2.69 7.44
CA LEU A 68 -1.58 2.27 8.76
C LEU A 68 -1.03 0.87 9.08
N PRO A 69 -0.81 0.55 10.36
CA PRO A 69 -0.42 -0.79 10.76
C PRO A 69 -1.51 -1.77 10.37
N PHE A 70 -1.11 -2.90 9.76
CA PHE A 70 -2.03 -3.97 9.45
C PHE A 70 -2.40 -4.73 10.73
N ILE A 71 -3.63 -4.52 11.22
CA ILE A 71 -4.14 -5.17 12.44
C ILE A 71 -5.11 -6.27 12.00
N GLY A 72 -4.61 -7.48 11.77
CA GLY A 72 -5.43 -8.57 11.27
C GLY A 72 -4.64 -9.84 10.97
N ALA A 73 -4.56 -10.19 9.69
CA ALA A 73 -3.86 -11.37 9.21
C ALA A 73 -2.33 -11.15 9.15
N GLU A 74 -1.55 -12.23 9.21
CA GLU A 74 -0.11 -12.12 8.92
C GLU A 74 0.09 -11.90 7.42
N LEU A 75 0.92 -10.91 7.07
CA LEU A 75 1.36 -10.74 5.69
C LEU A 75 2.14 -11.98 5.24
N PRO A 76 2.03 -12.39 3.97
CA PRO A 76 2.83 -13.48 3.43
C PRO A 76 4.33 -13.28 3.71
N SER A 77 5.01 -14.32 4.20
CA SER A 77 6.39 -14.23 4.74
C SER A 77 7.47 -13.76 3.75
N HIS A 78 7.16 -13.75 2.46
CA HIS A 78 8.04 -13.29 1.39
C HIS A 78 7.84 -11.80 1.03
N ILE A 79 6.84 -11.13 1.61
CA ILE A 79 6.61 -9.69 1.44
C ILE A 79 7.35 -8.95 2.55
N LYS A 80 8.22 -8.02 2.15
CA LYS A 80 8.85 -7.10 3.11
C LYS A 80 7.95 -5.88 3.30
N GLU A 81 7.36 -5.78 4.49
CA GLU A 81 6.52 -4.65 4.89
C GLU A 81 7.37 -3.47 5.36
N HIS A 82 7.01 -2.26 4.92
CA HIS A 82 7.51 -1.00 5.44
C HIS A 82 6.34 -0.15 5.91
N GLN A 83 6.36 0.26 7.17
CA GLN A 83 5.31 1.11 7.70
C GLN A 83 5.75 2.57 7.66
N VAL A 84 4.94 3.40 7.01
CA VAL A 84 5.06 4.86 7.01
C VAL A 84 3.83 5.41 7.72
N LEU A 85 3.92 5.50 9.05
CA LEU A 85 2.84 6.07 9.85
C LEU A 85 2.76 7.57 9.54
N MET A 86 1.83 8.00 8.68
CA MET A 86 1.72 9.40 8.25
C MET A 86 1.69 10.38 9.45
N TYR A 87 1.13 9.96 10.58
CA TYR A 87 1.08 10.75 11.82
C TYR A 87 2.45 10.97 12.49
N THR A 88 3.44 10.10 12.28
CA THR A 88 4.81 10.31 12.78
C THR A 88 5.65 11.18 11.85
N ILE A 89 5.24 11.39 10.60
CA ILE A 89 5.94 12.31 9.68
C ILE A 89 5.89 13.76 10.20
N PHE A 90 4.86 14.13 10.95
CA PHE A 90 4.77 15.42 11.63
C PHE A 90 5.55 15.50 12.94
N GLY A 91 6.30 14.46 13.32
CA GLY A 91 7.14 14.43 14.52
C GLY A 91 6.37 14.40 15.85
N ILE A 92 5.07 14.09 15.83
CA ILE A 92 4.23 14.09 17.03
C ILE A 92 4.16 12.68 17.60
N GLU A 93 4.66 12.50 18.82
CA GLU A 93 4.54 11.25 19.58
C GLU A 93 3.07 10.92 19.85
N ARG A 94 2.63 9.73 19.46
CA ARG A 94 1.26 9.25 19.69
C ARG A 94 1.25 7.77 20.04
N ASN A 95 0.47 7.43 21.06
CA ASN A 95 0.02 6.06 21.30
C ASN A 95 -1.12 5.80 20.31
N LEU A 96 -0.86 4.96 19.31
CA LEU A 96 -1.84 4.59 18.31
C LEU A 96 -2.00 3.07 18.37
N PHE A 97 -3.24 2.61 18.45
CA PHE A 97 -3.58 1.18 18.42
C PHE A 97 -2.89 0.34 19.51
N GLY A 98 -2.60 0.92 20.68
CA GLY A 98 -1.94 0.23 21.80
C GLY A 98 -0.46 -0.04 21.57
N GLN A 99 0.12 0.48 20.49
CA GLN A 99 1.54 0.40 20.16
C GLN A 99 2.18 1.79 20.29
N PHE A 100 3.37 1.84 20.90
CA PHE A 100 4.12 3.08 21.04
C PHE A 100 5.00 3.29 19.81
N TYR A 101 4.65 4.27 18.99
CA TYR A 101 5.45 4.66 17.83
C TYR A 101 6.38 5.81 18.20
N GLY A 102 7.54 5.46 18.78
CA GLY A 102 8.63 6.40 19.06
C GLY A 102 9.41 6.77 17.78
N GLN A 103 10.13 7.90 17.82
CA GLN A 103 10.95 8.35 16.69
C GLN A 103 11.91 7.24 16.22
N ARG A 104 11.87 6.88 14.93
CA ARG A 104 12.99 6.16 14.31
C ARG A 104 14.13 7.14 14.15
N GLN A 105 15.21 6.95 14.92
CA GLN A 105 16.49 7.59 14.65
C GLN A 105 17.08 7.03 13.35
N GLN A 106 16.63 7.52 12.20
CA GLN A 106 17.39 7.48 10.94
C GLN A 106 17.18 8.82 10.25
N ASP A 107 17.77 9.86 10.84
CA ASP A 107 18.15 11.10 10.17
C ASP A 107 19.31 11.69 10.97
N LYS A 108 20.53 11.27 10.62
CA LYS A 108 21.79 11.98 10.86
C LYS A 108 22.70 11.79 9.66
#